data_AF-A0A220MGP4-F1
#
_entry.id   AF-A0A220MGP4-F1
#
_cell.length_a   1.000
_cell.length_b   1.000
_cell.length_c   1.000
_cell.angle_alpha   90.00
_cell.angle_beta   90.00
_cell.angle_gamma   90.00
#
_symmetry.space_group_name_H-M   'P 1'
#
loop_
_entity.id
_entity.type
_entity.pdbx_description
1 polymer ?
#
loop_
_entity_poly.entity_id
_entity_poly.type
_entity_poly.pdbx_seq_one_letter_code
_entity_poly.pdbx_strand_id
1 'polypeptide(L)' 'MESARARVPYWQEEVEAIDSMYDDQTPVSVIVEEVNKTFHEGNQVRNKNSVHYVIRKLYHGDNPDWKELLPMKWPGN' A
#
# COMPACT_ATOMS: atom_id res chain seq x y z
N MET A 1 -28.51 4.49 7.24
CA MET A 1 -27.58 4.84 6.15
C MET A 1 -26.21 4.36 6.59
N GLU A 2 -25.78 3.20 6.12
CA GLU A 2 -24.43 2.70 6.38
C GLU A 2 -23.48 3.60 5.59
N SER A 3 -22.74 4.45 6.30
CA SER A 3 -21.63 5.19 5.70
C SER A 3 -20.67 4.16 5.14
N ALA A 4 -20.66 3.98 3.81
CA ALA A 4 -19.65 3.19 3.14
C ALA A 4 -18.29 3.69 3.63
N ARG A 5 -17.59 2.90 4.44
CA ARG A 5 -16.26 3.25 4.94
C ARG A 5 -15.41 3.53 3.71
N ALA A 6 -15.13 4.81 3.46
CA ALA A 6 -14.30 5.23 2.35
C ALA A 6 -12.96 4.53 2.52
N ARG A 7 -12.67 3.57 1.62
CA ARG A 7 -11.38 2.86 1.64
C ARG A 7 -10.31 3.88 1.31
N VAL A 8 -9.31 4.00 2.17
CA VAL A 8 -8.17 4.88 1.91
C VAL A 8 -7.48 4.41 0.63
N PRO A 9 -7.39 5.24 -0.42
CA PRO A 9 -6.79 4.86 -1.69
C PRO A 9 -5.31 4.55 -1.50
N TYR A 10 -4.75 3.69 -2.38
CA TYR A 10 -3.30 3.50 -2.46
C TYR A 10 -2.69 4.59 -3.33
N TRP A 11 -1.49 5.01 -2.95
CA TRP A 11 -0.67 5.94 -3.71
C TRP A 11 0.40 5.17 -4.44
N GLN A 12 0.82 5.68 -5.60
CA GLN A 12 1.85 5.01 -6.39
C GLN A 12 3.13 4.80 -5.56
N GLU A 13 3.62 5.83 -4.89
CA GLU A 13 4.83 5.77 -4.05
C GLU A 13 4.69 4.80 -2.86
N GLU A 14 3.49 4.71 -2.27
CA GLU A 14 3.20 3.76 -1.19
C GLU A 14 3.33 2.32 -1.69
N VAL A 15 2.82 2.06 -2.89
CA VAL A 15 2.87 0.75 -3.53
C VAL A 15 4.28 0.40 -4.00
N GLU A 16 5.05 1.36 -4.50
CA GLU A 16 6.47 1.19 -4.85
C GLU A 16 7.33 0.87 -3.62
N ALA A 17 7.05 1.50 -2.48
CA ALA A 17 7.74 1.17 -1.23
C ALA A 17 7.42 -0.26 -0.76
N ILE A 18 6.16 -0.69 -0.87
CA ILE A 18 5.75 -2.07 -0.56
C ILE A 18 6.47 -3.06 -1.48
N ASP A 19 6.50 -2.78 -2.78
CA ASP A 19 7.16 -3.60 -3.81
C ASP A 19 8.65 -3.79 -3.50
N SER A 20 9.37 -2.68 -3.27
CA SER A 20 10.80 -2.71 -2.92
C SER A 20 11.07 -3.49 -1.65
N MET A 21 10.32 -3.23 -0.56
CA MET A 21 10.54 -3.95 0.70
C MET A 21 10.23 -5.44 0.59
N TYR A 22 9.23 -5.81 -0.21
CA TYR A 22 8.89 -7.20 -0.45
C TYR A 22 9.96 -7.92 -1.28
N ASP A 23 10.55 -7.25 -2.28
CA ASP A 23 11.68 -7.77 -3.06
C ASP A 23 12.93 -8.01 -2.19
N ASP A 24 13.19 -7.11 -1.23
CA ASP A 24 14.19 -7.26 -0.16
C ASP A 24 13.84 -8.37 0.86
N GLN A 25 12.75 -9.11 0.67
CA GLN A 25 12.25 -10.16 1.55
C GLN A 25 11.93 -9.66 2.98
N THR A 26 11.57 -8.38 3.11
CA THR A 26 11.17 -7.80 4.39
C THR A 26 9.89 -8.48 4.90
N PRO A 27 9.81 -8.87 6.18
CA PRO A 27 8.59 -9.45 6.72
C PRO A 27 7.40 -8.50 6.58
N VAL A 28 6.25 -9.01 6.13
CA VAL A 28 5.03 -8.20 5.88
C VAL A 28 4.59 -7.40 7.11
N SER A 29 4.84 -7.89 8.33
CA SER A 29 4.59 -7.11 9.56
C SER A 29 5.40 -5.82 9.60
N VAL A 30 6.68 -5.85 9.23
CA VAL A 30 7.56 -4.69 9.19
C VAL A 30 7.15 -3.75 8.06
N ILE A 31 6.78 -4.29 6.89
CA ILE A 31 6.25 -3.49 5.78
C ILE A 31 5.02 -2.68 6.22
N VAL A 32 4.09 -3.31 6.95
CA VAL A 32 2.90 -2.62 7.48
C VAL A 32 3.29 -1.47 8.42
N GLU A 33 4.27 -1.68 9.30
CA GLU A 33 4.73 -0.65 10.23
C GLU A 33 5.39 0.52 9.48
N GLU A 34 6.33 0.24 8.57
CA GLU A 34 7.07 1.26 7.82
C GLU A 34 6.17 2.02 6.85
N VAL A 35 5.21 1.37 6.20
CA VAL A 35 4.23 2.04 5.34
C VAL A 35 3.35 2.99 6.13
N ASN A 36 2.80 2.53 7.26
CA ASN A 36 1.96 3.39 8.10
C ASN A 36 2.75 4.58 8.67
N LYS A 37 4.01 4.36 9.05
CA LYS A 37 4.89 5.42 9.53
C LYS A 37 5.22 6.43 8.43
N THR A 38 5.58 5.97 7.24
CA THR A 38 6.05 6.82 6.14
C THR A 38 4.91 7.55 5.43
N PHE A 39 3.77 6.88 5.20
CA PHE A 39 2.68 7.39 4.36
C PHE A 39 1.42 7.75 5.14
N HIS A 40 1.31 7.37 6.42
CA HIS A 40 0.10 7.60 7.21
C HIS A 40 0.40 8.23 8.58
N GLU A 41 1.57 8.86 8.74
CA GLU A 41 1.96 9.58 9.96
C GLU A 41 1.94 8.69 11.22
N GLY A 42 2.17 7.39 11.05
CA GLY A 42 2.10 6.38 12.12
C GLY A 42 0.68 5.89 12.42
N ASN A 43 -0.36 6.41 11.76
CA ASN A 43 -1.73 5.90 11.90
C ASN A 43 -1.85 4.51 11.28
N GLN A 44 -2.58 3.61 11.95
CA GLN A 44 -2.79 2.23 11.49
C GLN A 44 -3.84 2.15 10.37
N VAL A 45 -3.53 2.73 9.21
CA VAL A 45 -4.39 2.75 8.02
C VAL A 45 -4.26 1.45 7.24
N ARG A 46 -3.02 0.97 7.03
CA ARG A 46 -2.73 -0.31 6.38
C ARG A 46 -2.57 -1.42 7.40
N ASN A 47 -2.96 -2.61 6.98
CA ASN A 47 -2.77 -3.84 7.73
C ASN A 47 -2.20 -4.92 6.80
N LYS A 48 -1.92 -6.10 7.36
CA LYS A 48 -1.34 -7.22 6.60
C LYS A 48 -2.16 -7.61 5.36
N ASN A 49 -3.49 -7.54 5.43
CA ASN A 49 -4.34 -7.87 4.29
C ASN A 49 -4.24 -6.81 3.19
N SER A 50 -4.10 -5.53 3.57
CA SER A 50 -3.86 -4.43 2.63
C SER A 50 -2.54 -4.62 1.89
N VAL A 51 -1.46 -4.92 2.61
CA VAL A 51 -0.14 -5.16 2.00
C VAL A 51 -0.14 -6.41 1.12
N HIS A 52 -0.71 -7.53 1.60
CA HIS A 52 -0.87 -8.73 0.77
C HIS A 52 -1.71 -8.49 -0.48
N TYR A 53 -2.72 -7.62 -0.42
CA TYR A 53 -3.50 -7.26 -1.61
C TYR A 53 -2.61 -6.59 -2.67
N VAL A 54 -1.75 -5.66 -2.26
CA VAL A 54 -0.79 -4.98 -3.15
C VAL A 54 0.18 -6.00 -3.76
N ILE A 55 0.83 -6.82 -2.93
CA ILE A 55 1.76 -7.87 -3.39
C ILE A 55 1.07 -8.79 -4.39
N ARG A 56 -0.15 -9.27 -4.08
CA ARG A 56 -0.90 -10.13 -4.98
C ARG A 56 -1.22 -9.43 -6.30
N LYS A 57 -1.56 -8.13 -6.27
CA LYS A 57 -1.84 -7.36 -7.48
C LYS A 57 -0.61 -7.21 -8.37
N LEU A 58 0.56 -6.96 -7.79
CA LEU A 58 1.81 -6.77 -8.52
C LEU A 58 2.36 -8.09 -9.09
N TYR A 59 2.40 -9.15 -8.29
CA TYR A 59 3.10 -10.40 -8.65
C TYR A 59 2.19 -11.51 -9.18
N HIS A 60 0.87 -11.41 -8.97
CA HIS A 60 -0.09 -12.47 -9.30
C HIS A 60 -1.37 -11.96 -9.98
N GLY A 61 -1.43 -10.67 -10.34
CA GLY A 61 -2.58 -10.07 -11.00
C GLY A 61 -2.45 -10.06 -12.52
N ASP A 62 -3.58 -10.00 -13.23
CA ASP A 62 -3.64 -9.84 -14.69
C ASP A 62 -3.11 -8.48 -15.20
N ASN A 63 -2.84 -7.52 -14.30
CA ASN A 63 -2.38 -6.18 -14.66
C ASN A 63 -1.19 -5.77 -13.76
N PRO A 64 0.05 -6.09 -14.17
CA PRO A 64 1.26 -5.74 -13.41
C PRO A 64 1.50 -4.22 -13.37
N ASP A 65 1.01 -3.48 -14.37
CA ASP A 65 1.13 -2.02 -14.49
C ASP A 65 0.07 -1.26 -13.66
N TRP A 66 -0.71 -1.98 -12.84
CA TRP A 66 -1.75 -1.38 -12.00
C TRP A 66 -1.22 -0.21 -11.13
N LYS A 67 0.05 -0.26 -10.70
CA LYS A 67 0.65 0.82 -9.90
C LYS A 67 0.72 2.14 -10.65
N GLU A 68 0.84 2.14 -11.98
CA GLU A 68 0.91 3.35 -12.82
C GLU A 68 -0.45 4.05 -12.96
N LEU A 69 -1.54 3.34 -12.62
CA LEU A 69 -2.90 3.89 -12.60
C LEU A 69 -3.27 4.54 -11.27
N LEU A 70 -2.40 4.41 -10.26
CA LEU A 70 -2.62 5.00 -8.95
C LEU A 70 -2.31 6.49 -8.98
N PRO A 71 -2.98 7.29 -8.14
CA PRO A 71 -2.64 8.69 -8.02
C PRO A 71 -1.18 8.85 -7.60
N MET A 72 -0.44 9.63 -8.38
CA MET A 72 0.89 10.11 -8.01
C MET A 72 0.76 11.17 -6.90
N LYS A 73 1.71 11.13 -5.97
CA LYS A 73 1.86 12.03 -4.82
C LYS A 73 0.90 11.74 -3.67
N TRP A 74 1.47 11.39 -2.51
CA TRP A 74 0.85 11.67 -1.21
C TRP A 74 0.93 13.19 -0.95
N PRO A 75 -0.17 13.95 -1.00
CA PRO A 75 -0.17 15.32 -0.49
C PRO A 75 -0.16 15.22 1.04
N GLY A 76 1.03 15.03 1.62
CA GLY A 76 1.22 15.17 3.05
C GLY A 76 0.92 16.62 3.43
N ASN A 77 -0.21 16.81 4.12
CA ASN A 77 -0.56 17.86 5.08
C ASN A 77 0.00 19.28 4.85
#